data_AF-A0A7Y8Y1Z5-F1
#
_entry.id   AF-A0A7Y8Y1Z5-F1
#
_cell.length_a   1.000
_cell.length_b   1.000
_cell.length_c   1.000
_cell.angle_alpha   90.00
_cell.angle_beta   90.00
_cell.angle_gamma   90.00
#
_symmetry.space_group_name_H-M   'P 1'
#
loop_
_entity.id
_entity.type
_entity.pdbx_description
1 polymer ?
#
loop_
_entity_poly.entity_id
_entity_poly.type
_entity_poly.pdbx_seq_one_letter_code
_entity_poly.pdbx_strand_id
1 'polypeptide(L)'
;MKKENTSVDQALKHGRNTVNLPVIGILFVGFLVFIVCTTQLENKGLAAGIGLPVVFITPLVYWSIAATRWRIWAFTNVRNVHELEHRAVKAKIIGRRDSWTEKLEIRSAEQKAQWQRLLDKFNVPDEFHDDKGVPFETVIYFSKGQKIFQILMGVLFIAMGIFLAIPAKKDIFGWISIAFGIFFAGKALRDYFNNDPQLVLNEKGLKKKKGEFTGWQHISGEDVIMKRRGKHMQQLLVFRTQGIYHEIQVFELDKKGSELEKLLRIYRGRFEENQKAPSTETDTYRF
;
A
#
# COMPACT_ATOMS: atom_id res chain seq x y z
N MET A 1 -19.16 10.73 26.53
CA MET A 1 -18.03 10.56 25.59
C MET A 1 -17.94 9.08 25.23
N LYS A 2 -18.19 8.70 23.97
CA LYS A 2 -18.05 7.31 23.52
C LYS A 2 -16.56 6.98 23.43
N LYS A 3 -16.13 5.86 24.03
CA LYS A 3 -14.73 5.39 23.98
C LYS A 3 -14.28 5.21 22.53
N GLU A 4 -13.13 5.80 22.20
CA GLU A 4 -12.41 5.65 20.93
C GLU A 4 -11.79 4.24 20.89
N ASN A 5 -12.56 3.25 20.44
CA ASN A 5 -12.14 1.84 20.49
C ASN A 5 -11.73 1.28 19.12
N THR A 6 -11.80 2.05 18.05
CA THR A 6 -11.55 1.55 16.69
C THR A 6 -10.10 1.75 16.30
N SER A 7 -9.41 0.68 15.91
CA SER A 7 -8.06 0.78 15.37
C SER A 7 -8.06 1.39 13.97
N VAL A 8 -6.95 2.01 13.58
CA VAL A 8 -6.79 2.58 12.22
C VAL A 8 -7.05 1.52 11.15
N ASP A 9 -6.57 0.28 11.34
CA ASP A 9 -6.81 -0.83 10.41
C ASP A 9 -8.30 -1.16 10.25
N GLN A 10 -9.05 -1.19 11.35
CA GLN A 10 -10.49 -1.42 11.33
C GLN A 10 -11.22 -0.27 10.61
N ALA A 11 -10.82 0.98 10.86
CA ALA A 11 -11.41 2.14 10.20
C ALA A 11 -11.14 2.16 8.69
N LEU A 12 -9.93 1.79 8.26
CA LEU A 12 -9.57 1.65 6.85
C LEU A 12 -10.34 0.51 6.17
N LYS A 13 -10.48 -0.64 6.84
CA LYS A 13 -11.29 -1.76 6.35
C LYS A 13 -12.75 -1.33 6.18
N HIS A 14 -13.30 -0.62 7.17
CA HIS A 14 -14.65 -0.07 7.09
C HIS A 14 -14.78 0.88 5.89
N GLY A 15 -13.84 1.79 5.69
CA GLY A 15 -13.86 2.73 4.56
C GLY A 15 -13.79 2.07 3.20
N ARG A 16 -12.98 1.02 3.03
CA ARG A 16 -12.99 0.22 1.78
C ARG A 16 -14.35 -0.41 1.53
N ASN A 17 -15.00 -0.90 2.57
CA ASN A 17 -16.28 -1.59 2.46
C ASN A 17 -17.47 -0.64 2.26
N THR A 18 -17.44 0.56 2.84
CA THR A 18 -18.54 1.52 2.75
C THR A 18 -18.38 2.55 1.63
N VAL A 19 -17.14 2.81 1.18
CA VAL A 19 -16.85 3.80 0.14
C VAL A 19 -16.44 3.11 -1.16
N ASN A 20 -15.34 2.36 -1.17
CA ASN A 20 -14.75 1.88 -2.42
C ASN A 20 -15.55 0.73 -3.05
N LEU A 21 -15.93 -0.30 -2.27
CA LEU A 21 -16.65 -1.46 -2.80
C LEU A 21 -18.01 -1.08 -3.43
N PRO A 22 -18.85 -0.24 -2.80
CA PRO A 22 -20.10 0.19 -3.42
C PRO A 22 -19.88 1.03 -4.67
N VAL A 23 -18.87 1.90 -4.72
CA VAL A 23 -18.51 2.67 -5.93
C VAL A 23 -18.18 1.74 -7.09
N ILE A 24 -17.37 0.70 -6.85
CA ILE A 24 -17.05 -0.32 -7.86
C ILE A 24 -18.32 -1.06 -8.30
N GLY A 25 -19.19 -1.43 -7.35
CA GLY A 25 -20.46 -2.11 -7.63
C GLY A 25 -21.40 -1.25 -8.48
N ILE A 26 -21.58 0.03 -8.12
CA ILE A 26 -22.41 0.99 -8.87
C ILE A 26 -21.87 1.17 -10.29
N LEU A 27 -20.55 1.29 -10.46
CA LEU A 27 -19.94 1.42 -11.77
C LEU A 27 -20.18 0.16 -12.62
N PHE A 28 -19.96 -1.03 -12.05
CA PHE A 28 -20.14 -2.30 -12.75
C PHE A 28 -21.59 -2.54 -13.16
N VAL A 29 -22.53 -2.39 -12.23
CA VAL A 29 -23.98 -2.52 -12.49
C VAL A 29 -24.44 -1.44 -13.46
N GLY A 30 -23.97 -0.20 -13.31
CA GLY A 30 -24.28 0.91 -14.22
C GLY A 30 -23.84 0.61 -15.66
N PHE A 31 -22.64 0.07 -15.86
CA PHE A 31 -22.18 -0.36 -17.18
C PHE A 31 -23.01 -1.50 -17.77
N LEU A 32 -23.42 -2.48 -16.97
CA LEU A 32 -24.30 -3.56 -17.44
C LEU A 32 -25.66 -3.01 -17.90
N VAL A 33 -26.28 -2.14 -17.09
CA VAL A 33 -27.54 -1.47 -17.45
C VAL A 33 -27.37 -0.64 -18.71
N PHE A 34 -26.27 0.11 -18.84
CA PHE A 34 -25.95 0.89 -20.03
C PHE A 34 -25.88 0.03 -21.30
N ILE A 35 -25.22 -1.13 -21.25
CA ILE A 35 -25.12 -2.06 -22.39
C ILE A 35 -26.51 -2.60 -22.76
N VAL A 36 -27.32 -2.99 -21.78
CA VAL A 36 -28.69 -3.47 -22.03
C VAL A 36 -29.54 -2.36 -22.64
N CYS A 37 -29.51 -1.15 -22.10
CA CYS A 37 -30.28 -0.02 -22.63
C CYS A 37 -29.86 0.35 -24.06
N THR A 38 -28.57 0.36 -24.37
CA THR A 38 -28.09 0.69 -25.72
C THR A 38 -28.35 -0.40 -26.77
N THR A 39 -28.61 -1.64 -26.34
CA THR A 39 -28.96 -2.75 -27.24
C THR A 39 -30.46 -2.91 -27.44
N GLN A 40 -31.27 -2.61 -26.41
CA GLN A 40 -32.72 -2.83 -26.41
C GLN A 40 -33.55 -1.60 -26.80
N LEU A 41 -33.04 -0.38 -26.64
CA LEU A 41 -33.79 0.83 -26.98
C LEU A 41 -33.69 1.15 -28.48
N GLU A 42 -34.81 1.56 -29.08
CA GLU A 42 -34.87 1.97 -30.50
C GLU A 42 -33.95 3.16 -30.78
N ASN A 43 -33.90 4.14 -29.87
CA ASN A 43 -33.05 5.32 -30.00
C ASN A 43 -31.71 5.14 -29.28
N LYS A 44 -30.84 4.33 -29.89
CA LYS A 44 -29.50 3.98 -29.36
C LYS A 44 -28.61 5.21 -29.14
N GLY A 45 -28.74 6.23 -29.99
CA GLY A 45 -27.95 7.46 -29.90
C GLY A 45 -28.27 8.25 -28.63
N LEU A 46 -29.56 8.42 -28.31
CA LEU A 46 -29.99 9.08 -27.08
C LEU A 46 -29.60 8.27 -25.83
N ALA A 47 -29.80 6.95 -25.87
CA ALA A 47 -29.41 6.04 -24.79
C ALA A 47 -27.89 6.09 -24.51
N ALA A 48 -27.07 6.14 -25.56
CA ALA A 48 -25.62 6.29 -25.45
C ALA A 48 -25.24 7.68 -24.90
N GLY A 49 -25.86 8.73 -25.42
CA GLY A 49 -25.57 10.12 -25.07
C GLY A 49 -25.87 10.47 -23.60
N ILE A 50 -26.96 9.93 -23.04
CA ILE A 50 -27.36 10.18 -21.64
C ILE A 50 -26.80 9.10 -20.70
N GLY A 51 -26.87 7.84 -21.12
CA GLY A 51 -26.51 6.72 -20.26
C GLY A 51 -25.04 6.73 -19.86
N LEU A 52 -24.14 7.09 -20.77
CA LEU A 52 -22.71 7.10 -20.49
C LEU A 52 -22.34 8.14 -19.42
N PRO A 53 -22.76 9.42 -19.51
CA PRO A 53 -22.59 10.39 -18.42
C PRO A 53 -23.16 9.91 -17.07
N VAL A 54 -24.37 9.33 -17.07
CA VAL A 54 -25.01 8.84 -15.83
C VAL A 54 -24.15 7.79 -15.15
N VAL A 55 -23.59 6.82 -15.90
CA VAL A 55 -22.72 5.77 -15.34
C VAL A 55 -21.48 6.34 -14.63
N PHE A 56 -20.95 7.48 -15.06
CA PHE A 56 -19.81 8.11 -14.40
C PHE A 56 -20.21 9.09 -13.28
N ILE A 57 -21.31 9.80 -13.43
CA ILE A 57 -21.76 10.80 -12.44
C ILE A 57 -22.31 10.11 -11.18
N THR A 58 -23.10 9.05 -11.33
CA THR A 58 -23.70 8.35 -10.17
C THR A 58 -22.68 7.82 -9.15
N PRO A 59 -21.62 7.08 -9.53
CA PRO A 59 -20.61 6.64 -8.57
C PRO A 59 -19.83 7.81 -7.96
N LEU A 60 -19.63 8.92 -8.69
CA LEU A 60 -18.97 10.12 -8.17
C LEU A 60 -19.79 10.77 -7.06
N VAL A 61 -21.10 10.94 -7.28
CA VAL A 61 -22.04 11.50 -6.28
C VAL A 61 -22.12 10.58 -5.06
N TYR A 62 -22.22 9.27 -5.26
CA TYR A 62 -22.20 8.31 -4.16
C TYR A 62 -20.90 8.42 -3.34
N TRP A 63 -19.75 8.39 -4.02
CA TRP A 63 -18.44 8.50 -3.37
C TRP A 63 -18.34 9.77 -2.53
N SER A 64 -18.78 10.92 -3.07
CA SER A 64 -18.76 12.20 -2.40
C SER A 64 -19.52 12.22 -1.06
N ILE A 65 -20.71 11.60 -1.02
CA ILE A 65 -21.52 11.49 0.20
C ILE A 65 -20.93 10.45 1.16
N ALA A 66 -20.55 9.28 0.64
CA ALA A 66 -20.04 8.17 1.45
C ALA A 66 -18.69 8.51 2.09
N ALA A 67 -17.78 9.18 1.36
CA ALA A 67 -16.49 9.64 1.85
C ALA A 67 -16.65 10.61 3.02
N THR A 68 -17.59 11.57 2.92
CA THR A 68 -17.91 12.50 4.02
C THR A 68 -18.38 11.77 5.27
N ARG A 69 -19.35 10.86 5.12
CA ARG A 69 -19.90 10.10 6.25
C ARG A 69 -18.83 9.23 6.91
N TRP A 70 -18.05 8.53 6.09
CA TRP A 70 -16.95 7.71 6.57
C TRP A 70 -15.89 8.56 7.28
N ARG A 71 -15.51 9.72 6.73
CA ARG A 71 -14.52 10.63 7.32
C ARG A 71 -14.98 11.07 8.71
N ILE A 72 -16.17 11.63 8.85
CA ILE A 72 -16.67 12.06 10.16
C ILE A 72 -16.71 10.89 11.15
N TRP A 73 -17.21 9.73 10.72
CA TRP A 73 -17.24 8.54 11.57
C TRP A 73 -15.83 8.11 12.00
N ALA A 74 -14.89 7.99 11.06
CA ALA A 74 -13.55 7.47 11.33
C ALA A 74 -12.76 8.41 12.25
N PHE A 75 -12.78 9.71 11.99
CA PHE A 75 -12.08 10.70 12.82
C PHE A 75 -12.74 10.91 14.20
N THR A 76 -14.02 10.57 14.34
CA THR A 76 -14.68 10.53 15.65
C THR A 76 -14.22 9.33 16.48
N ASN A 77 -14.07 8.15 15.85
CA ASN A 77 -13.87 6.87 16.57
C ASN A 77 -12.41 6.42 16.67
N VAL A 78 -11.51 7.01 15.89
CA VAL A 78 -10.07 6.70 15.90
C VAL A 78 -9.32 7.77 16.68
N ARG A 79 -8.44 7.33 17.58
CA ARG A 79 -7.59 8.20 18.40
C ARG A 79 -6.48 8.85 17.57
N ASN A 80 -5.72 8.05 16.83
CA ASN A 80 -4.61 8.50 15.99
C ASN A 80 -5.12 9.01 14.63
N VAL A 81 -5.42 10.31 14.58
CA VAL A 81 -6.02 10.96 13.41
C VAL A 81 -5.02 11.22 12.28
N HIS A 82 -3.75 11.45 12.58
CA HIS A 82 -2.72 11.68 11.55
C HIS A 82 -2.41 10.40 10.78
N GLU A 83 -2.23 9.27 11.49
CA GLU A 83 -2.04 7.97 10.86
C GLU A 83 -3.24 7.60 9.99
N LEU A 84 -4.46 7.82 10.51
CA LEU A 84 -5.67 7.56 9.77
C LEU A 84 -5.73 8.38 8.48
N GLU A 85 -5.47 9.69 8.53
CA GLU A 85 -5.50 10.55 7.35
C GLU A 85 -4.49 10.07 6.30
N HIS A 86 -3.22 9.90 6.69
CA HIS A 86 -2.15 9.48 5.79
C HIS A 86 -2.49 8.16 5.10
N ARG A 87 -2.90 7.14 5.88
CA ARG A 87 -3.21 5.81 5.35
C ARG A 87 -4.49 5.80 4.53
N ALA A 88 -5.49 6.62 4.86
CA ALA A 88 -6.74 6.69 4.12
C ALA A 88 -6.58 7.37 2.76
N VAL A 89 -5.75 8.41 2.67
CA VAL A 89 -5.35 9.06 1.41
C VAL A 89 -4.60 8.06 0.54
N LYS A 90 -3.63 7.34 1.12
CA LYS A 90 -2.85 6.30 0.42
C LYS A 90 -3.72 5.14 -0.07
N ALA A 91 -4.72 4.74 0.73
CA ALA A 91 -5.72 3.74 0.37
C ALA A 91 -6.79 4.27 -0.62
N LYS A 92 -6.71 5.54 -1.04
CA LYS A 92 -7.66 6.23 -1.93
C LYS A 92 -9.11 6.15 -1.44
N ILE A 93 -9.31 6.10 -0.13
CA ILE A 93 -10.65 6.17 0.47
C ILE A 93 -11.13 7.63 0.43
N ILE A 94 -10.21 8.55 0.76
CA ILE A 94 -10.45 10.00 0.75
C ILE A 94 -9.38 10.73 -0.07
N GLY A 95 -9.70 11.96 -0.47
CA GLY A 95 -8.73 12.90 -1.03
C GLY A 95 -7.75 13.43 0.01
N ARG A 96 -6.58 13.89 -0.46
CA ARG A 96 -5.66 14.68 0.38
C ARG A 96 -6.36 15.97 0.81
N ARG A 97 -6.03 16.48 2.01
CA ARG A 97 -6.48 17.79 2.45
C ARG A 97 -6.16 18.88 1.42
N ASP A 98 -7.10 19.79 1.22
CA ASP A 98 -7.07 20.92 0.27
C ASP A 98 -7.01 20.52 -1.21
N SER A 99 -7.15 19.23 -1.52
CA SER A 99 -7.17 18.75 -2.91
C SER A 99 -8.55 18.92 -3.56
N TRP A 100 -8.56 18.89 -4.89
CA TRP A 100 -9.81 18.96 -5.66
C TRP A 100 -10.81 17.85 -5.30
N THR A 101 -10.33 16.66 -4.94
CA THR A 101 -11.20 15.54 -4.55
C THR A 101 -11.86 15.77 -3.20
N GLU A 102 -11.19 16.47 -2.27
CA GLU A 102 -11.84 16.90 -1.03
C GLU A 102 -12.95 17.93 -1.31
N LYS A 103 -12.71 18.87 -2.24
CA LYS A 103 -13.72 19.88 -2.59
C LYS A 103 -14.98 19.28 -3.22
N LEU A 104 -14.88 18.08 -3.79
CA LEU A 104 -16.01 17.34 -4.33
C LEU A 104 -16.87 16.66 -3.26
N GLU A 105 -16.41 16.58 -2.02
CA GLU A 105 -17.18 16.00 -0.92
C GLU A 105 -18.40 16.87 -0.56
N ILE A 106 -19.58 16.27 -0.62
CA ILE A 106 -20.85 16.93 -0.29
C ILE A 106 -21.04 16.85 1.22
N ARG A 107 -20.98 18.01 1.88
CA ARG A 107 -21.14 18.16 3.32
C ARG A 107 -22.36 19.02 3.63
N SER A 108 -23.23 18.52 4.51
CA SER A 108 -24.26 19.36 5.14
C SER A 108 -23.63 20.36 6.12
N ALA A 109 -24.41 21.39 6.52
CA ALA A 109 -23.96 22.37 7.50
C ALA A 109 -23.54 21.73 8.82
N GLU A 110 -24.30 20.73 9.30
CA GLU A 110 -23.98 19.97 10.51
C GLU A 110 -22.66 19.21 10.37
N GLN A 111 -22.46 18.51 9.25
CA GLN A 111 -21.24 17.77 8.97
C GLN A 111 -20.01 18.68 8.87
N LYS A 112 -20.17 19.88 8.31
CA LYS A 112 -19.11 20.89 8.27
C LYS A 112 -18.73 21.37 9.67
N ALA A 113 -19.72 21.61 10.53
CA ALA A 113 -19.48 21.98 11.93
C ALA A 113 -18.82 20.84 12.72
N GLN A 114 -19.25 19.59 12.52
CA GLN A 114 -18.63 18.40 13.13
C GLN A 114 -17.18 18.24 12.67
N TRP A 115 -16.91 18.39 11.37
CA TRP A 115 -15.55 18.31 10.83
C TRP A 115 -14.64 19.39 11.45
N GLN A 116 -15.14 20.62 11.60
CA GLN A 116 -14.36 21.70 12.22
C GLN A 116 -13.95 21.36 13.65
N ARG A 117 -14.83 20.72 14.44
CA ARG A 117 -14.49 20.26 15.80
C ARG A 117 -13.49 19.11 15.80
N LEU A 118 -13.51 18.26 14.78
CA LEU A 118 -12.56 17.15 14.65
C LEU A 118 -11.17 17.63 14.25
N LEU A 119 -11.05 18.81 13.63
CA LEU A 119 -9.75 19.39 13.30
C LEU A 119 -8.91 19.67 14.55
N ASP A 120 -9.54 19.95 15.69
CA ASP A 120 -8.81 20.17 16.95
C ASP A 120 -8.01 18.94 17.39
N LYS A 121 -8.42 17.73 16.97
CA LYS A 121 -7.66 16.49 17.25
C LYS A 121 -6.30 16.44 16.57
N PHE A 122 -6.11 17.18 15.46
CA PHE A 122 -4.81 17.24 14.79
C PHE A 122 -3.79 18.11 15.53
N ASN A 123 -4.23 18.91 16.51
CA ASN A 123 -3.32 19.66 17.37
C ASN A 123 -2.71 18.78 18.48
N VAL A 124 -3.27 17.59 18.70
CA VAL A 124 -2.76 16.62 19.67
C VAL A 124 -1.74 15.72 18.96
N PRO A 125 -0.51 15.57 19.50
CA PRO A 125 0.49 14.70 18.90
C PRO A 125 0.04 13.23 18.92
N ASP A 126 0.55 12.46 17.97
CA ASP A 126 0.24 11.03 17.88
C ASP A 126 0.74 10.27 19.11
N GLU A 127 -0.15 9.45 19.67
CA GLU A 127 0.20 8.50 20.72
C GLU A 127 0.70 7.21 20.08
N PHE A 128 1.93 6.83 20.44
CA PHE A 128 2.50 5.56 20.01
C PHE A 128 1.92 4.44 20.87
N HIS A 129 1.32 3.43 20.23
CA HIS A 129 0.93 2.19 20.87
C HIS A 129 1.78 1.06 20.30
N ASP A 130 2.64 0.49 21.14
CA ASP A 130 3.45 -0.65 20.74
C ASP A 130 2.58 -1.90 20.50
N ASP A 131 2.92 -2.64 19.43
CA ASP A 131 2.34 -3.93 19.13
C ASP A 131 3.31 -5.02 19.61
N LYS A 132 3.04 -5.58 20.79
CA LYS A 132 3.87 -6.64 21.40
C LYS A 132 3.97 -7.92 20.55
N GLY A 133 3.11 -8.08 19.54
CA GLY A 133 3.22 -9.16 18.57
C GLY A 133 4.37 -8.99 17.57
N VAL A 134 4.94 -7.79 17.45
CA VAL A 134 6.10 -7.52 16.61
C VAL A 134 7.38 -7.78 17.42
N PRO A 135 8.30 -8.63 16.93
CA PRO A 135 9.54 -8.95 17.65
C PRO A 135 10.45 -7.71 17.79
N PHE A 136 11.53 -7.82 18.58
CA PHE A 136 12.51 -6.74 18.73
C PHE A 136 13.34 -6.48 17.46
N GLU A 137 13.47 -7.51 16.64
CA GLU A 137 14.14 -7.43 15.34
C GLU A 137 13.32 -8.19 14.30
N THR A 138 13.12 -7.58 13.14
CA THR A 138 12.48 -8.21 11.99
C THR A 138 13.46 -8.24 10.83
N VAL A 139 13.77 -9.46 10.40
CA VAL A 139 14.59 -9.72 9.23
C VAL A 139 13.66 -9.98 8.04
N ILE A 140 13.86 -9.22 6.97
CA ILE A 140 13.04 -9.26 5.75
C ILE A 140 13.88 -9.83 4.62
N TYR A 141 13.36 -10.87 3.98
CA TYR A 141 14.02 -11.63 2.94
C TYR A 141 13.37 -11.39 1.57
N PHE A 142 13.90 -12.01 0.52
CA PHE A 142 13.20 -12.09 -0.75
C PHE A 142 11.95 -12.99 -0.64
N SER A 143 10.90 -12.65 -1.37
CA SER A 143 9.69 -13.47 -1.46
C SER A 143 9.96 -14.79 -2.18
N LYS A 144 10.08 -15.89 -1.42
CA LYS A 144 10.27 -17.24 -1.98
C LYS A 144 9.14 -17.65 -2.93
N GLY A 145 7.89 -17.31 -2.60
CA GLY A 145 6.73 -17.63 -3.43
C GLY A 145 6.80 -16.98 -4.80
N GLN A 146 7.22 -15.71 -4.87
CA GLN A 146 7.41 -15.02 -6.16
C GLN A 146 8.56 -15.64 -6.97
N LYS A 147 9.66 -16.03 -6.32
CA LYS A 147 10.78 -16.70 -7.01
C LYS A 147 10.37 -18.08 -7.53
N ILE A 148 9.59 -18.85 -6.77
CA ILE A 148 9.00 -20.13 -7.23
C ILE A 148 8.14 -19.89 -8.48
N PHE A 149 7.27 -18.88 -8.47
CA PHE A 149 6.47 -18.54 -9.66
C PHE A 149 7.34 -18.20 -10.88
N GLN A 150 8.42 -17.43 -10.70
CA GLN A 150 9.36 -17.11 -11.79
C GLN A 150 10.09 -18.36 -12.31
N ILE A 151 10.46 -19.29 -11.44
CA ILE A 151 11.06 -20.58 -11.82
C ILE A 151 10.06 -21.39 -12.66
N LEU A 152 8.81 -21.51 -12.21
CA LEU A 152 7.76 -22.22 -12.95
C LEU A 152 7.52 -21.60 -14.33
N MET A 153 7.49 -20.28 -14.44
CA MET A 153 7.39 -19.60 -15.75
C MET A 153 8.61 -19.88 -16.63
N GLY A 154 9.82 -19.87 -16.08
CA GLY A 154 11.03 -20.24 -16.83
C GLY A 154 10.97 -21.68 -17.36
N VAL A 155 10.54 -22.64 -16.54
CA VAL A 155 10.32 -24.04 -16.97
C VAL A 155 9.27 -24.14 -18.07
N LEU A 156 8.18 -23.38 -17.96
CA LEU A 156 7.14 -23.33 -19.00
C LEU A 156 7.69 -22.80 -20.34
N PHE A 157 8.50 -21.73 -20.34
CA PHE A 157 9.16 -21.22 -21.55
C PHE A 157 10.13 -22.22 -22.18
N ILE A 158 10.84 -23.00 -21.36
CA ILE A 158 11.71 -24.07 -21.84
C ILE A 158 10.88 -25.18 -22.50
N ALA A 159 9.82 -25.66 -21.84
CA ALA A 159 8.94 -26.69 -22.38
C ALA A 159 8.28 -26.26 -23.69
N MET A 160 7.77 -25.02 -23.74
CA MET A 160 7.21 -24.41 -24.95
C MET A 160 8.25 -24.31 -26.07
N GLY A 161 9.47 -23.88 -25.74
CA GLY A 161 10.54 -23.76 -26.72
C GLY A 161 10.99 -25.10 -27.28
N ILE A 162 11.07 -26.15 -26.46
CA ILE A 162 11.34 -27.54 -26.89
C ILE A 162 10.22 -28.03 -27.83
N PHE A 163 8.96 -27.80 -27.46
CA PHE A 163 7.80 -28.16 -28.27
C PHE A 163 7.81 -27.50 -29.66
N LEU A 164 8.24 -26.24 -29.74
CA LEU A 164 8.35 -25.51 -31.02
C LEU A 164 9.58 -25.92 -31.84
N ALA A 165 10.72 -26.18 -31.19
CA ALA A 165 11.99 -26.45 -31.86
C ALA A 165 12.09 -27.85 -32.48
N ILE A 166 11.41 -28.87 -31.91
CA ILE A 166 11.52 -30.26 -32.37
C ILE A 166 10.80 -30.53 -33.71
N PRO A 167 9.53 -30.15 -33.91
CA PRO A 167 8.80 -30.45 -35.15
C PRO A 167 9.24 -29.56 -36.30
N ALA A 168 9.52 -28.29 -36.01
CA ALA A 168 9.96 -27.31 -36.98
C ALA A 168 11.49 -27.22 -36.92
N LYS A 169 12.19 -28.09 -37.67
CA LYS A 169 13.66 -28.28 -37.71
C LYS A 169 14.53 -27.00 -37.81
N LYS A 170 13.96 -25.81 -37.92
CA LYS A 170 14.63 -24.49 -37.96
C LYS A 170 13.84 -23.36 -37.28
N ASP A 171 12.92 -23.65 -36.36
CA ASP A 171 12.17 -22.58 -35.68
C ASP A 171 13.06 -21.87 -34.65
N ILE A 172 13.57 -20.70 -35.06
CA ILE A 172 14.38 -19.81 -34.23
C ILE A 172 13.63 -19.33 -32.98
N PHE A 173 12.29 -19.26 -33.02
CA PHE A 173 11.49 -18.84 -31.87
C PHE A 173 11.51 -19.88 -30.74
N GLY A 174 11.61 -21.17 -31.07
CA GLY A 174 11.78 -22.23 -30.08
C GLY A 174 13.08 -22.08 -29.29
N TRP A 175 14.20 -21.86 -29.99
CA TRP A 175 15.50 -21.63 -29.37
C TRP A 175 15.57 -20.33 -28.55
N ILE A 176 14.96 -19.24 -29.04
CA ILE A 176 14.84 -17.98 -28.27
C ILE A 176 14.03 -18.21 -26.99
N SER A 177 12.91 -18.94 -27.06
CA SER A 177 12.10 -19.27 -25.88
C SER A 177 12.87 -20.09 -24.85
N ILE A 178 13.66 -21.08 -25.28
CA ILE A 178 14.53 -21.86 -24.40
C ILE A 178 15.57 -20.96 -23.72
N ALA A 179 16.28 -20.14 -24.49
CA ALA A 179 17.30 -19.23 -23.94
C ALA A 179 16.71 -18.26 -22.92
N PHE A 180 15.52 -17.71 -23.22
CA PHE A 180 14.79 -16.82 -22.31
C PHE A 180 14.35 -17.53 -21.02
N GLY A 181 13.81 -18.74 -21.15
CA GLY A 181 13.40 -19.57 -20.03
C GLY A 181 14.56 -19.95 -19.11
N ILE A 182 15.71 -20.33 -19.67
CA ILE A 182 16.95 -20.63 -18.92
C ILE A 182 17.42 -19.38 -18.17
N PHE A 183 17.46 -18.21 -18.83
CA PHE A 183 17.89 -16.96 -18.20
C PHE A 183 16.98 -16.58 -17.01
N PHE A 184 15.65 -16.61 -17.21
CA PHE A 184 14.68 -16.28 -16.16
C PHE A 184 14.72 -17.26 -15.00
N ALA A 185 14.72 -18.58 -15.29
CA ALA A 185 14.80 -19.62 -14.27
C ALA A 185 16.11 -19.55 -13.50
N GLY A 186 17.25 -19.40 -14.18
CA GLY A 186 18.57 -19.34 -13.56
C GLY A 186 18.73 -18.13 -12.63
N LYS A 187 18.28 -16.94 -13.07
CA LYS A 187 18.25 -15.75 -12.20
C LYS A 187 17.36 -15.97 -10.98
N ALA A 188 16.16 -16.52 -11.17
CA ALA A 188 15.23 -16.77 -10.08
C ALA A 188 15.74 -17.85 -9.11
N LEU A 189 16.43 -18.89 -9.61
CA LEU A 189 17.08 -19.91 -8.79
C LEU A 189 18.18 -19.29 -7.92
N ARG A 190 19.06 -18.47 -8.52
CA ARG A 190 20.13 -17.79 -7.79
C ARG A 190 19.55 -16.90 -6.67
N ASP A 191 18.49 -16.17 -6.96
CA ASP A 191 17.83 -15.32 -5.97
C ASP A 191 17.05 -16.15 -4.92
N TYR A 192 16.51 -17.31 -5.28
CA TYR A 192 15.81 -18.23 -4.36
C TYR A 192 16.76 -18.85 -3.33
N PHE A 193 17.97 -19.23 -3.75
CA PHE A 193 19.01 -19.73 -2.86
C PHE A 193 19.73 -18.62 -2.09
N ASN A 194 19.51 -17.35 -2.45
CA ASN A 194 20.01 -16.22 -1.69
C ASN A 194 19.16 -16.02 -0.43
N ASN A 195 19.61 -16.58 0.70
CA ASN A 195 19.00 -16.36 2.01
C ASN A 195 19.54 -15.12 2.72
N ASP A 196 20.22 -14.20 2.00
CA ASP A 196 20.76 -13.01 2.64
C ASP A 196 19.60 -12.08 3.06
N PRO A 197 19.66 -11.49 4.25
CA PRO A 197 18.69 -10.49 4.67
C PRO A 197 18.74 -9.28 3.74
N GLN A 198 17.58 -8.87 3.21
CA GLN A 198 17.48 -7.68 2.35
C GLN A 198 17.37 -6.42 3.21
N LEU A 199 16.58 -6.50 4.28
CA LEU A 199 16.35 -5.43 5.23
C LEU A 199 16.27 -6.02 6.63
N VAL A 200 16.97 -5.42 7.59
CA VAL A 200 16.81 -5.72 9.02
C VAL A 200 16.30 -4.46 9.68
N LEU A 201 15.20 -4.56 10.41
CA LEU A 201 14.58 -3.49 11.17
C LEU A 201 14.59 -3.85 12.65
N ASN A 202 15.03 -2.91 13.49
CA ASN A 202 14.95 -3.04 14.94
C ASN A 202 14.76 -1.67 15.59
N GLU A 203 14.64 -1.62 16.91
CA GLU A 203 14.47 -0.37 17.67
C GLU A 203 15.65 0.61 17.55
N LYS A 204 16.82 0.16 17.09
CA LYS A 204 18.01 1.01 16.95
C LYS A 204 18.07 1.66 15.57
N GLY A 205 17.54 1.01 14.53
CA GLY A 205 17.64 1.48 13.16
C GLY A 205 17.29 0.46 12.09
N LEU A 206 17.88 0.68 10.92
CA LEU A 206 17.66 -0.07 9.68
C LEU A 206 19.00 -0.49 9.07
N LYS A 207 19.11 -1.75 8.67
CA LYS A 207 20.27 -2.30 7.95
C LYS A 207 19.85 -2.82 6.58
N LYS A 208 20.56 -2.39 5.53
CA LYS A 208 20.41 -2.91 4.15
C LYS A 208 21.38 -4.07 3.91
N LYS A 209 21.06 -5.00 3.01
CA LYS A 209 21.91 -6.14 2.61
C LYS A 209 23.39 -5.79 2.41
N LYS A 210 23.68 -4.69 1.70
CA LYS A 210 25.04 -4.23 1.36
C LYS A 210 25.36 -2.85 1.92
N GLY A 211 24.76 -2.50 3.05
CA GLY A 211 24.93 -1.19 3.66
C GLY A 211 25.29 -1.30 5.14
N GLU A 212 25.82 -0.19 5.65
CA GLU A 212 26.02 -0.03 7.08
C GLU A 212 24.67 0.07 7.80
N PHE A 213 24.69 -0.33 9.06
CA PHE A 213 23.57 -0.11 9.96
C PHE A 213 23.36 1.38 10.13
N THR A 214 22.17 1.88 9.80
CA THR A 214 21.82 3.28 9.96
C THR A 214 20.86 3.41 11.13
N GLY A 215 21.27 4.14 12.18
CA GLY A 215 20.41 4.41 13.34
C GLY A 215 19.23 5.31 12.99
N TRP A 216 18.10 5.17 13.69
CA TRP A 216 16.89 5.99 13.45
C TRP A 216 17.14 7.50 13.56
N GLN A 217 18.12 7.92 14.36
CA GLN A 217 18.51 9.34 14.51
C GLN A 217 18.96 9.98 13.19
N HIS A 218 19.49 9.17 12.26
CA HIS A 218 19.97 9.62 10.96
C HIS A 218 18.99 9.33 9.83
N ILE A 219 17.85 8.70 10.13
CA ILE A 219 16.81 8.34 9.17
C ILE A 219 15.66 9.32 9.30
N SER A 220 15.20 9.83 8.17
CA SER A 220 14.02 10.69 8.09
C SER A 220 13.22 10.46 6.81
N GLY A 221 11.92 10.79 6.86
CA GLY A 221 11.04 10.73 5.71
C GLY A 221 10.83 9.32 5.18
N GLU A 222 10.83 8.33 6.07
CA GLU A 222 10.53 6.95 5.77
C GLU A 222 9.06 6.79 5.35
N ASP A 223 8.82 6.30 4.13
CA ASP A 223 7.48 5.98 3.65
C ASP A 223 7.56 4.86 2.59
N VAL A 224 6.46 4.17 2.38
CA VAL A 224 6.30 3.20 1.31
C VAL A 224 5.44 3.82 0.20
N ILE A 225 6.06 4.43 -0.80
CA ILE A 225 5.35 5.16 -1.86
C ILE A 225 5.10 4.29 -3.10
N MET A 226 4.08 4.65 -3.88
CA MET A 226 3.87 4.12 -5.23
C MET A 226 4.43 5.10 -6.25
N LYS A 227 5.51 4.72 -6.94
CA LYS A 227 6.15 5.56 -7.97
C LYS A 227 5.91 4.95 -9.35
N ARG A 228 5.52 5.78 -10.32
CA ARG A 228 5.41 5.37 -11.71
C ARG A 228 6.80 5.34 -12.34
N ARG A 229 7.24 4.17 -12.80
CA ARG A 229 8.49 3.99 -13.57
C ARG A 229 8.13 3.52 -14.97
N GLY A 230 8.02 4.46 -15.91
CA GLY A 230 7.53 4.22 -17.27
C GLY A 230 6.04 3.84 -17.29
N LYS A 231 5.72 2.66 -17.84
CA LYS A 231 4.35 2.10 -17.88
C LYS A 231 3.96 1.32 -16.62
N HIS A 232 4.90 1.05 -15.71
CA HIS A 232 4.66 0.21 -14.54
C HIS A 232 4.65 1.05 -13.25
N MET A 233 3.73 0.69 -12.34
CA MET A 233 3.69 1.22 -10.98
C MET A 233 4.55 0.33 -10.09
N GLN A 234 5.51 0.91 -9.38
CA GLN A 234 6.39 0.19 -8.46
C GLN A 234 6.17 0.70 -7.03
N GLN A 235 6.10 -0.23 -6.08
CA GLN A 235 6.07 0.09 -4.66
C GLN A 235 7.50 0.17 -4.12
N LEU A 236 7.86 1.33 -3.59
CA LEU A 236 9.21 1.65 -3.13
C LEU A 236 9.17 2.06 -1.65
N LEU A 237 10.01 1.44 -0.82
CA LEU A 237 10.38 1.99 0.48
C LEU A 237 11.39 3.10 0.21
N VAL A 238 11.08 4.29 0.68
CA VAL A 238 11.92 5.47 0.55
C VAL A 238 12.27 6.01 1.91
N PHE A 239 13.49 6.49 2.07
CA PHE A 239 13.95 7.15 3.29
C PHE A 239 15.19 7.99 2.97
N ARG A 240 15.52 8.93 3.86
CA ARG A 240 16.69 9.79 3.75
C ARG A 240 17.69 9.53 4.85
N THR A 241 18.96 9.44 4.49
CA THR A 241 20.10 9.34 5.41
C THR A 241 21.10 10.44 5.08
N GLN A 242 21.40 11.34 6.02
CA GLN A 242 22.35 12.45 5.81
C GLN A 242 22.09 13.25 4.51
N GLY A 243 20.81 13.45 4.16
CA GLY A 243 20.40 14.13 2.92
C GLY A 243 20.39 13.26 1.66
N ILE A 244 20.92 12.04 1.70
CA ILE A 244 20.91 11.09 0.58
C ILE A 244 19.58 10.33 0.57
N TYR A 245 18.93 10.30 -0.60
CA TYR A 245 17.68 9.58 -0.80
C TYR A 245 17.95 8.11 -1.16
N HIS A 246 17.30 7.19 -0.46
CA HIS A 246 17.39 5.76 -0.72
C HIS A 246 16.04 5.21 -1.18
N GLU A 247 16.05 4.33 -2.18
CA GLU A 247 14.86 3.63 -2.70
C GLU A 247 15.11 2.10 -2.65
N ILE A 248 14.17 1.35 -2.05
CA ILE A 248 14.19 -0.11 -2.02
C ILE A 248 12.89 -0.63 -2.63
N GLN A 249 12.96 -1.56 -3.59
CA GLN A 249 11.77 -2.16 -4.19
C GLN A 249 11.11 -3.13 -3.21
N VAL A 250 9.88 -2.83 -2.83
CA VAL A 250 9.13 -3.64 -1.85
C VAL A 250 8.57 -4.91 -2.46
N PHE A 251 8.27 -4.89 -3.76
CA PHE A 251 7.64 -6.02 -4.45
C PHE A 251 8.48 -7.30 -4.39
N GLU A 252 9.81 -7.19 -4.30
CA GLU A 252 10.68 -8.37 -4.22
C GLU A 252 10.80 -8.95 -2.80
N LEU A 253 10.32 -8.23 -1.79
CA LEU A 253 10.42 -8.62 -0.38
C LEU A 253 9.30 -9.60 0.02
N ASP A 254 9.57 -10.43 1.03
CA ASP A 254 8.59 -11.35 1.61
C ASP A 254 7.45 -10.63 2.36
N LYS A 255 7.68 -9.38 2.78
CA LYS A 255 6.70 -8.50 3.43
C LYS A 255 6.01 -7.57 2.44
N LYS A 256 4.67 -7.48 2.55
CA LYS A 256 3.87 -6.53 1.75
C LYS A 256 4.13 -5.10 2.20
N GLY A 257 3.98 -4.12 1.31
CA GLY A 257 4.30 -2.74 1.67
C GLY A 257 3.47 -2.13 2.80
N SER A 258 2.22 -2.56 3.00
CA SER A 258 1.44 -2.15 4.17
C SER A 258 1.96 -2.74 5.49
N GLU A 259 2.51 -3.96 5.44
CA GLU A 259 3.12 -4.62 6.59
C GLU A 259 4.47 -3.99 6.90
N LEU A 260 5.27 -3.69 5.88
CA LEU A 260 6.52 -2.96 6.01
C LEU A 260 6.33 -1.57 6.62
N GLU A 261 5.31 -0.83 6.18
CA GLU A 261 4.94 0.46 6.76
C GLU A 261 4.54 0.34 8.24
N LYS A 262 3.77 -0.69 8.60
CA LYS A 262 3.44 -0.99 10.00
C LYS A 262 4.71 -1.26 10.83
N LEU A 263 5.63 -2.06 10.29
CA LEU A 263 6.90 -2.38 10.97
C LEU A 263 7.77 -1.13 11.17
N LEU A 264 7.93 -0.31 10.13
CA LEU A 264 8.72 0.93 10.21
C LEU A 264 8.19 1.85 11.30
N ARG A 265 6.86 2.03 11.38
CA ARG A 265 6.24 2.84 12.41
C ARG A 265 6.46 2.27 13.81
N ILE A 266 6.32 0.96 13.98
CA ILE A 266 6.51 0.32 15.29
C ILE A 266 7.95 0.51 15.77
N TYR A 267 8.93 0.23 14.92
CA TYR A 267 10.33 0.39 15.30
C TYR A 267 10.72 1.86 15.53
N ARG A 268 10.17 2.78 14.74
CA ARG A 268 10.35 4.21 14.94
C ARG A 268 9.76 4.67 16.27
N GLY A 269 8.54 4.22 16.60
CA GLY A 269 7.87 4.56 17.84
C GLY A 269 8.62 4.03 19.07
N ARG A 270 9.09 2.77 19.02
CA ARG A 270 9.94 2.18 20.08
C ARG A 270 11.21 2.98 20.28
N PHE A 271 11.86 3.40 19.19
CA PHE A 271 13.04 4.24 19.26
C PHE A 271 12.76 5.58 19.97
N GLU A 272 11.67 6.26 19.60
CA GLU A 272 11.28 7.55 20.19
C GLU A 272 10.84 7.42 21.65
N GLU A 273 10.18 6.32 22.02
CA GLU A 273 9.81 6.03 23.40
C GLU A 273 11.05 5.76 24.28
N ASN A 274 12.00 4.96 23.76
CA ASN A 274 13.27 4.69 24.43
C ASN A 274 14.13 5.95 24.60
N GLN A 275 14.01 6.96 23.72
CA GLN A 275 14.68 8.25 23.91
C GLN A 275 14.02 9.15 24.97
N LYS A 276 12.71 8.99 25.20
CA LYS A 276 11.95 9.78 26.18
C LYS A 276 12.09 9.23 27.59
N ALA A 277 12.30 7.92 27.75
CA ALA A 277 12.64 7.32 29.03
C ALA A 277 14.07 7.75 29.42
N PRO A 278 14.28 8.57 30.47
CA PRO A 278 15.62 8.85 30.94
C PRO A 278 16.23 7.52 31.40
N SER A 279 17.45 7.23 30.94
CA SER A 279 18.27 6.10 31.36
C SER A 279 18.26 5.96 32.89
N THR A 280 17.35 5.14 33.41
CA THR A 280 17.15 4.86 34.85
C THR A 280 17.43 3.40 35.18
N GLU A 281 18.29 2.76 34.40
CA GLU A 281 19.01 1.53 34.76
C GLU A 281 20.49 1.78 34.38
N THR A 282 21.25 2.55 35.16
CA THR A 282 22.10 2.07 36.27
C THR A 282 22.61 0.64 36.01
N ASP A 283 23.87 0.47 35.59
CA ASP A 283 25.02 0.33 36.52
C ASP A 283 24.75 -0.59 37.73
N THR A 284 24.22 -1.81 37.49
CA THR A 284 24.18 -2.88 38.52
C THR A 284 24.92 -4.15 38.12
N TYR A 285 25.98 -4.05 37.31
CA TYR A 285 26.99 -5.10 37.18
C TYR A 285 28.40 -4.51 37.25
N ARG A 286 28.71 -3.91 38.40
CA ARG A 286 30.08 -3.88 38.94
C ARG A 286 29.97 -4.33 40.40
N PHE A 287 30.34 -5.58 40.65
CA PHE A 287 31.33 -6.05 41.62
C PHE A 287 31.42 -7.58 41.50
#